data_AF-A0A9D7FS34-F1
#
_entry.id   AF-A0A9D7FS34-F1
#
_cell.length_a   1.000
_cell.length_b   1.000
_cell.length_c   1.000
_cell.angle_alpha   90.00
_cell.angle_beta   90.00
_cell.angle_gamma   90.00
#
_symmetry.space_group_name_H-M   'P 1'
#
loop_
_entity.id
_entity.type
_entity.pdbx_description
1 polymer ?
#
loop_
_entity_poly.entity_id
_entity_poly.type
_entity_poly.pdbx_seq_one_letter_code
_entity_poly.pdbx_strand_id
1 'polypeptide(L)'
;MQQYTRLQTVIANIPYSIMILLGAVIISLGSGFSLAGLIGATGYILYGIAGSAWTMIFICPYCAYYATRSCPCGYGMLSARMVRRGEGSCFSEKFRRHIPVLVPLWFIPVICGGIALWFSPSWVLAGALLVFSINSFVVLPLVSRKHSCSECPQKDDCPWMSVGIRKDNQRLTA
;
A
#
# COMPACT_ATOMS: atom_id res chain seq x y z
N MET A 1 -2.15 -23.84 3.36
CA MET A 1 -1.94 -22.45 2.88
C MET A 1 -2.37 -22.40 1.42
N GLN A 2 -3.30 -21.51 1.07
CA GLN A 2 -3.77 -21.34 -0.29
C GLN A 2 -2.63 -20.82 -1.19
N GLN A 3 -2.44 -21.44 -2.35
CA GLN A 3 -1.49 -20.96 -3.35
C GLN A 3 -2.22 -20.02 -4.32
N TYR A 4 -1.65 -18.84 -4.55
CA TYR A 4 -2.19 -17.88 -5.50
C TYR A 4 -1.63 -18.16 -6.90
N THR A 5 -2.52 -18.15 -7.89
CA THR A 5 -2.12 -18.19 -9.30
C THR A 5 -1.57 -16.83 -9.75
N ARG A 6 -0.83 -16.77 -10.85
CA ARG A 6 -0.31 -15.51 -11.40
C ARG A 6 -1.43 -14.50 -11.67
N LEU A 7 -2.57 -14.98 -12.17
CA LEU A 7 -3.73 -14.13 -12.42
C LEU A 7 -4.28 -13.53 -11.13
N GLN A 8 -4.43 -14.33 -10.08
CA GLN A 8 -4.89 -13.82 -8.78
C GLN A 8 -3.89 -12.83 -8.18
N THR A 9 -2.59 -13.05 -8.37
CA THR A 9 -1.56 -12.09 -7.96
C THR A 9 -1.67 -10.75 -8.70
N VAL A 10 -1.92 -10.78 -10.01
CA VAL A 10 -2.16 -9.56 -10.79
C VAL A 10 -3.41 -8.85 -10.26
N ILE A 11 -4.51 -9.59 -10.07
CA ILE A 11 -5.77 -9.04 -9.54
C ILE A 11 -5.58 -8.39 -8.17
N ALA A 12 -4.82 -9.03 -7.27
CA ALA A 12 -4.54 -8.51 -5.94
C ALA A 12 -3.75 -7.18 -5.95
N ASN A 13 -3.00 -6.91 -7.01
CA ASN A 13 -2.23 -5.67 -7.16
C ASN A 13 -3.01 -4.56 -7.90
N ILE A 14 -4.18 -4.85 -8.52
CA ILE A 14 -4.98 -3.87 -9.26
C ILE A 14 -5.27 -2.60 -8.44
N PRO A 15 -5.76 -2.67 -7.17
CA PRO A 15 -6.05 -1.46 -6.40
C PRO A 15 -4.83 -0.57 -6.18
N TYR A 16 -3.65 -1.17 -5.97
CA TYR A 16 -2.40 -0.45 -5.79
C TYR A 16 -1.92 0.19 -7.09
N SER A 17 -2.01 -0.54 -8.22
CA SER A 17 -1.71 0.02 -9.54
C SER A 17 -2.64 1.18 -9.89
N ILE A 18 -3.94 1.05 -9.64
CA ILE A 18 -4.93 2.12 -9.83
C ILE A 18 -4.58 3.34 -8.97
N MET A 19 -4.21 3.14 -7.69
CA MET A 19 -3.78 4.23 -6.81
C MET A 19 -2.59 4.99 -7.41
N ILE A 20 -1.55 4.29 -7.88
CA ILE A 20 -0.37 4.95 -8.46
C ILE A 20 -0.74 5.73 -9.73
N LEU A 21 -1.50 5.11 -10.64
CA LEU A 21 -1.86 5.75 -11.91
C LEU A 21 -2.78 6.96 -11.69
N LEU A 22 -3.80 6.84 -10.84
CA LEU A 22 -4.69 7.95 -10.52
C LEU A 22 -3.95 9.08 -9.79
N GLY A 23 -3.02 8.77 -8.90
CA GLY A 23 -2.23 9.79 -8.23
C GLY A 23 -1.39 10.63 -9.21
N ALA A 24 -0.75 9.97 -10.18
CA ALA A 24 0.00 10.64 -11.24
C ALA A 24 -0.92 11.50 -12.14
N VAL A 25 -2.12 11.00 -12.46
CA VAL A 25 -3.12 11.76 -13.21
C VAL A 25 -3.59 13.00 -12.44
N ILE A 26 -3.87 12.87 -11.14
CA ILE A 26 -4.29 13.99 -10.28
C ILE A 26 -3.22 15.07 -10.23
N ILE A 27 -1.95 14.67 -10.03
CA ILE A 27 -0.82 15.62 -10.02
C ILE A 27 -0.71 16.34 -11.37
N SER A 28 -0.79 15.60 -12.48
CA SER A 28 -0.70 16.17 -13.84
C SER A 28 -1.87 17.11 -14.17
N LEU A 29 -3.09 16.73 -13.81
CA LEU A 29 -4.29 17.55 -14.00
C LEU A 29 -4.24 18.81 -13.14
N GLY A 30 -3.86 18.68 -11.85
CA GLY A 30 -3.78 19.79 -10.92
C GLY A 30 -2.72 20.84 -11.30
N SER A 31 -1.71 20.44 -12.07
CA SER A 31 -0.66 21.32 -12.57
C SER A 31 -0.89 21.82 -14.01
N GLY A 32 -2.05 21.51 -14.61
CA GLY A 32 -2.36 21.85 -16.00
C GLY A 32 -1.38 21.24 -17.01
N PHE A 33 -0.85 20.04 -16.73
CA PHE A 33 0.19 19.37 -17.54
C PHE A 33 1.49 20.19 -17.74
N SER A 34 1.79 21.14 -16.86
CA SER A 34 3.08 21.82 -16.85
C SER A 34 4.24 20.83 -16.67
N LEU A 35 5.45 21.22 -17.13
CA LEU A 35 6.66 20.41 -16.98
C LEU A 35 6.92 19.99 -15.53
N ALA A 36 6.74 20.92 -14.58
CA ALA A 36 6.90 20.63 -13.15
C ALA A 36 5.93 19.55 -12.66
N GLY A 37 4.68 19.58 -13.14
CA GLY A 37 3.69 18.56 -12.83
C GLY A 37 3.97 17.20 -13.44
N LEU A 38 4.47 17.15 -14.69
CA LEU A 38 4.90 15.91 -15.32
C LEU A 38 6.09 15.28 -14.59
N ILE A 39 7.04 16.10 -14.14
CA ILE A 39 8.15 15.66 -13.28
C ILE A 39 7.58 15.12 -11.94
N GLY A 40 6.65 15.84 -11.32
CA GLY A 40 6.00 15.41 -10.08
C GLY A 40 5.23 14.09 -10.23
N ALA A 41 4.47 13.93 -11.30
CA ALA A 41 3.73 12.72 -11.61
C ALA A 41 4.67 11.52 -11.86
N THR A 42 5.75 11.74 -12.62
CA THR A 42 6.78 10.73 -12.86
C THR A 42 7.47 10.35 -11.54
N GLY A 43 7.86 11.33 -10.74
CA GLY A 43 8.44 11.11 -9.41
C GLY A 43 7.52 10.32 -8.49
N TYR A 44 6.21 10.60 -8.53
CA TYR A 44 5.21 9.86 -7.77
C TYR A 44 5.09 8.39 -8.23
N ILE A 45 5.10 8.11 -9.53
CA ILE A 45 5.12 6.73 -10.06
C ILE A 45 6.39 6.00 -9.60
N LEU A 46 7.55 6.62 -9.76
CA LEU A 46 8.83 6.05 -9.34
C LEU A 46 8.85 5.79 -7.83
N TYR A 47 8.28 6.68 -7.03
CA TYR A 47 8.14 6.51 -5.60
C TYR A 47 7.24 5.31 -5.25
N GLY A 48 6.15 5.09 -5.98
CA GLY A 48 5.28 3.92 -5.81
C GLY A 48 5.97 2.59 -6.14
N ILE A 49 6.81 2.58 -7.19
CA ILE A 49 7.65 1.43 -7.54
C ILE A 49 8.70 1.18 -6.46
N ALA A 50 9.41 2.25 -6.05
CA ALA A 50 10.43 2.20 -5.01
C ALA A 50 9.85 1.73 -3.67
N GLY A 51 8.66 2.18 -3.29
CA GLY A 51 7.96 1.73 -2.07
C GLY A 51 7.61 0.24 -2.11
N SER A 52 7.24 -0.28 -3.28
CA SER A 52 6.99 -1.72 -3.46
C SER A 52 8.28 -2.51 -3.29
N ALA A 53 9.37 -2.09 -3.93
CA ALA A 53 10.68 -2.69 -3.77
C ALA A 53 11.18 -2.59 -2.31
N TRP A 54 10.96 -1.45 -1.65
CA TRP A 54 11.29 -1.24 -0.25
C TRP A 54 10.59 -2.26 0.65
N THR A 55 9.30 -2.51 0.41
CA THR A 55 8.53 -3.53 1.13
C THR A 55 9.11 -4.93 0.90
N MET A 56 9.46 -5.26 -0.35
CA MET A 56 10.09 -6.54 -0.70
C MET A 56 11.45 -6.73 0.00
N ILE A 57 12.21 -5.66 0.22
CA ILE A 57 13.57 -5.72 0.80
C ILE A 57 13.54 -5.70 2.32
N PHE A 58 12.71 -4.86 2.94
CA PHE A 58 12.80 -4.57 4.37
C PHE A 58 11.69 -5.19 5.23
N ILE A 59 10.57 -5.60 4.61
CA ILE A 59 9.43 -6.18 5.33
C ILE A 59 9.25 -7.66 4.96
N CYS A 60 9.17 -7.97 3.67
CA CYS A 60 8.90 -9.32 3.19
C CYS A 60 9.87 -10.41 3.69
N PRO A 61 11.17 -10.16 3.95
CA PRO A 61 12.07 -11.19 4.49
C PRO A 61 11.67 -11.74 5.86
N TYR A 62 10.91 -10.96 6.63
CA TYR A 62 10.46 -11.30 7.97
C TYR A 62 9.02 -11.85 7.97
N CYS A 63 8.35 -11.87 6.82
CA CYS A 63 6.97 -12.33 6.68
C CYS A 63 6.90 -13.87 6.54
N ALA A 64 5.85 -14.48 7.10
CA ALA A 64 5.57 -15.92 7.02
C ALA A 64 5.37 -16.42 5.58
N TYR A 65 5.01 -15.52 4.66
CA TYR A 65 4.86 -15.84 3.25
C TYR A 65 6.16 -15.69 2.44
N TYR A 66 7.30 -15.40 3.06
CA TYR A 66 8.60 -15.35 2.40
C TYR A 66 8.90 -16.64 1.63
N ALA A 67 9.35 -16.51 0.38
CA ALA A 67 9.62 -17.63 -0.53
C ALA A 67 8.42 -18.57 -0.78
N THR A 68 7.18 -18.08 -0.61
CA THR A 68 5.97 -18.86 -0.89
C THR A 68 5.09 -18.17 -1.94
N ARG A 69 4.29 -18.97 -2.66
CA ARG A 69 3.21 -18.48 -3.54
C ARG A 69 1.92 -18.15 -2.76
N SER A 70 2.01 -18.07 -1.44
CA SER A 70 0.88 -17.80 -0.57
C SER A 70 0.69 -16.30 -0.28
N CYS A 71 1.64 -15.42 -0.67
CA CYS A 71 1.33 -13.97 -0.67
C CYS A 71 0.42 -13.64 -1.85
N PRO A 72 -0.77 -13.05 -1.62
CA PRO A 72 -1.62 -12.53 -2.69
C PRO A 72 -0.88 -11.54 -3.58
N CYS A 73 -0.03 -10.71 -2.95
CA CYS A 73 0.79 -9.71 -3.60
C CYS A 73 1.93 -10.26 -4.49
N GLY A 74 2.35 -11.51 -4.28
CA GLY A 74 3.53 -12.10 -4.92
C GLY A 74 4.89 -11.63 -4.39
N TYR A 75 4.94 -10.62 -3.51
CA TYR A 75 6.19 -10.01 -3.03
C TYR A 75 7.09 -10.98 -2.26
N GLY A 76 6.53 -11.99 -1.58
CA GLY A 76 7.31 -13.00 -0.86
C GLY A 76 8.25 -13.81 -1.77
N MET A 77 7.81 -14.13 -3.00
CA MET A 77 8.66 -14.81 -3.99
C MET A 77 9.72 -13.89 -4.59
N LEU A 78 9.37 -12.63 -4.83
CA LEU A 78 10.30 -11.63 -5.37
C LEU A 78 11.38 -11.26 -4.35
N SER A 79 10.97 -11.04 -3.11
CA SER A 79 11.84 -10.81 -1.95
C SER A 79 12.89 -11.91 -1.81
N ALA A 80 12.49 -13.18 -1.93
CA ALA A 80 13.40 -14.32 -1.83
C ALA A 80 14.49 -14.38 -2.91
N ARG A 81 14.34 -13.63 -4.01
CA ARG A 81 15.38 -13.48 -5.04
C ARG A 81 16.34 -12.33 -4.76
N MET A 82 15.95 -11.40 -3.89
CA MET A 82 16.68 -10.16 -3.64
C MET A 82 17.41 -10.17 -2.30
N VAL A 83 16.81 -10.76 -1.27
CA VAL A 83 17.28 -10.69 0.12
C VAL A 83 17.08 -12.06 0.78
N ARG A 84 17.99 -12.43 1.70
CA ARG A 84 17.87 -13.65 2.51
C ARG A 84 16.76 -13.52 3.55
N ARG A 85 16.20 -14.65 3.97
CA ARG A 85 15.15 -14.72 5.01
C ARG A 85 15.65 -14.12 6.31
N GLY A 86 14.83 -13.27 6.92
CA GLY A 86 15.05 -12.74 8.27
C GLY A 86 14.32 -13.57 9.34
N GLU A 87 14.53 -13.21 10.60
CA GLU A 87 13.87 -13.87 11.72
C GLU A 87 12.41 -13.41 11.86
N GLY A 88 11.45 -14.35 11.78
CA GLY A 88 10.02 -14.02 11.75
C GLY A 88 9.51 -13.24 12.98
N SER A 89 10.18 -13.40 14.13
CA SER A 89 9.89 -12.68 15.39
C SER A 89 10.05 -11.16 15.24
N CYS A 90 10.92 -10.70 14.34
CA CYS A 90 11.16 -9.27 14.09
C CYS A 90 10.12 -8.62 13.16
N PHE A 91 9.13 -9.38 12.65
CA PHE A 91 8.18 -8.87 11.66
C PHE A 91 7.45 -7.61 12.11
N SER A 92 6.87 -7.61 13.32
CA SER A 92 6.06 -6.48 13.82
C SER A 92 6.90 -5.20 13.93
N GLU A 93 8.13 -5.32 14.43
CA GLU A 93 9.07 -4.21 14.55
C GLU A 93 9.44 -3.64 13.18
N LYS A 94 9.87 -4.50 12.25
CA LYS A 94 10.26 -4.08 10.89
C LYS A 94 9.09 -3.49 10.12
N PHE A 95 7.90 -4.07 10.26
CA PHE A 95 6.70 -3.56 9.63
C PHE A 95 6.38 -2.14 10.14
N ARG A 96 6.36 -1.91 11.46
CA ARG A 96 6.09 -0.57 12.03
C ARG A 96 7.12 0.47 11.62
N ARG A 97 8.39 0.07 11.54
CA ARG A 97 9.48 0.97 11.17
C ARG A 97 9.40 1.42 9.71
N HIS A 98 8.98 0.54 8.81
CA HIS A 98 9.05 0.78 7.37
C HIS A 98 7.70 1.13 6.72
N ILE A 99 6.56 0.81 7.34
CA ILE A 99 5.25 1.19 6.80
C ILE A 99 5.05 2.71 6.63
N PRO A 100 5.61 3.61 7.48
CA PRO A 100 5.47 5.05 7.29
C PRO A 100 6.07 5.55 5.98
N VAL A 101 7.01 4.81 5.38
CA VAL A 101 7.59 5.14 4.07
C VAL A 101 6.55 5.03 2.95
N LEU A 102 5.50 4.23 3.10
CA LEU A 102 4.44 4.12 2.09
C LEU A 102 3.31 5.13 2.27
N VAL A 103 3.18 5.72 3.46
CA VAL A 103 2.09 6.65 3.81
C VAL A 103 2.00 7.85 2.86
N PRO A 104 3.11 8.50 2.44
CA PRO A 104 3.03 9.65 1.53
C PRO A 104 2.37 9.34 0.18
N LEU A 105 2.42 8.09 -0.30
CA LEU A 105 1.71 7.70 -1.52
C LEU A 105 0.21 7.98 -1.43
N TRP A 106 -0.38 7.88 -0.23
CA TRP A 106 -1.83 8.02 -0.07
C TRP A 106 -2.23 9.49 0.04
N PHE A 107 -1.37 10.32 0.64
CA PHE A 107 -1.69 11.71 0.95
C PHE A 107 -1.22 12.71 -0.10
N ILE A 108 -0.11 12.45 -0.80
CA ILE A 108 0.43 13.39 -1.79
C ILE A 108 -0.62 13.76 -2.86
N PRO A 109 -1.30 12.81 -3.53
CA PRO A 109 -2.29 13.16 -4.55
C PRO A 109 -3.49 13.92 -3.97
N VAL A 110 -3.89 13.60 -2.74
CA VAL A 110 -5.02 14.28 -2.08
C VAL A 110 -4.69 15.72 -1.77
N ILE A 111 -3.49 15.97 -1.24
CA ILE A 111 -3.02 17.32 -0.91
C ILE A 111 -2.84 18.12 -2.20
N CYS A 112 -2.11 17.59 -3.18
CA CYS A 112 -1.87 18.27 -4.45
C CYS A 112 -3.18 18.54 -5.21
N GLY A 113 -4.06 17.54 -5.31
CA GLY A 113 -5.37 17.68 -5.97
C GLY A 113 -6.30 18.64 -5.23
N GLY A 114 -6.32 18.60 -3.89
CA GLY A 114 -7.12 19.49 -3.07
C GLY A 114 -6.68 20.95 -3.17
N ILE A 115 -5.37 21.21 -3.12
CA ILE A 115 -4.81 22.54 -3.35
C ILE A 115 -5.17 23.04 -4.77
N ALA A 116 -4.98 22.20 -5.79
CA ALA A 116 -5.30 22.59 -7.16
C ALA A 116 -6.80 22.89 -7.34
N LEU A 117 -7.70 22.10 -6.76
CA LEU A 117 -9.15 22.36 -6.79
C LEU A 117 -9.54 23.65 -6.07
N TRP A 118 -8.84 23.99 -4.98
CA TRP A 118 -9.10 25.21 -4.24
C TRP A 118 -8.81 26.46 -5.08
N PHE A 119 -7.71 26.44 -5.85
CA PHE A 119 -7.35 27.58 -6.69
C PHE A 119 -8.05 27.57 -8.06
N SER A 120 -8.32 26.39 -8.61
CA SER A 120 -8.88 26.20 -9.96
C SER A 120 -9.91 25.06 -9.96
N PRO A 121 -11.19 25.35 -9.66
CA PRO A 121 -12.24 24.33 -9.62
C PRO A 121 -12.38 23.57 -10.94
N SER A 122 -12.32 22.24 -10.88
CA SER A 122 -12.43 21.36 -12.04
C SER A 122 -13.18 20.09 -11.69
N TRP A 123 -14.29 19.83 -12.37
CA TRP A 123 -15.10 18.62 -12.17
C TRP A 123 -14.33 17.34 -12.50
N VAL A 124 -13.44 17.39 -13.49
CA VAL A 124 -12.60 16.24 -13.88
C VAL A 124 -11.61 15.91 -12.75
N LEU A 125 -10.92 16.93 -12.22
CA LEU A 125 -9.99 16.75 -11.11
C LEU A 125 -10.72 16.30 -9.83
N ALA A 126 -11.90 16.86 -9.55
CA ALA A 126 -12.74 16.46 -8.42
C ALA A 126 -13.17 14.99 -8.53
N GLY A 127 -13.63 14.57 -9.71
CA GLY A 127 -13.97 13.16 -9.98
C GLY A 127 -12.76 12.23 -9.81
N ALA A 128 -11.61 12.59 -10.38
CA ALA A 128 -10.39 11.80 -10.23
C ALA A 128 -9.95 11.68 -8.76
N LEU A 129 -10.00 12.78 -8.01
CA LEU A 129 -9.66 12.82 -6.59
C LEU A 129 -10.62 11.99 -5.73
N LEU A 130 -11.92 12.03 -6.04
CA LEU A 130 -12.92 11.21 -5.37
C LEU A 130 -12.66 9.71 -5.60
N VAL A 131 -12.46 9.31 -6.86
CA VAL A 131 -12.18 7.91 -7.22
C VAL A 131 -10.87 7.43 -6.57
N PHE A 132 -9.82 8.26 -6.59
CA PHE A 132 -8.58 7.97 -5.87
C PHE A 132 -8.82 7.78 -4.38
N SER A 133 -9.57 8.68 -3.74
CA SER A 133 -9.81 8.62 -2.29
C SER A 133 -10.57 7.36 -1.90
N ILE A 134 -11.62 7.00 -2.65
CA ILE A 134 -12.36 5.76 -2.43
C ILE A 134 -11.45 4.54 -2.63
N ASN A 135 -10.68 4.51 -3.72
CA ASN A 135 -9.79 3.39 -3.99
C ASN A 135 -8.72 3.22 -2.88
N SER A 136 -8.04 4.30 -2.53
CA SER A 136 -6.86 4.28 -1.66
C SER A 136 -7.21 4.12 -0.18
N PHE A 137 -8.27 4.77 0.30
CA PHE A 137 -8.63 4.76 1.72
C PHE A 137 -9.73 3.77 2.08
N VAL A 138 -10.50 3.27 1.10
CA VAL A 138 -11.61 2.34 1.34
C VAL A 138 -11.33 0.98 0.69
N VAL A 139 -11.22 0.93 -0.65
CA VAL A 139 -11.12 -0.34 -1.38
C VAL A 139 -9.85 -1.09 -1.02
N LEU A 140 -8.68 -0.44 -1.09
CA LEU A 140 -7.40 -1.08 -0.87
C LEU A 140 -7.25 -1.64 0.57
N PRO A 141 -7.60 -0.89 1.65
CA PRO A 141 -7.62 -1.43 3.00
C PRO A 141 -8.63 -2.56 3.19
N LEU A 142 -9.84 -2.46 2.62
CA LEU A 142 -10.86 -3.51 2.74
C LEU A 142 -10.44 -4.80 2.06
N VAL A 143 -9.96 -4.73 0.81
CA VAL A 143 -9.48 -5.89 0.05
C VAL A 143 -8.30 -6.53 0.76
N SER A 144 -7.34 -5.73 1.23
CA SER A 144 -6.19 -6.22 1.97
C SER A 144 -6.58 -6.94 3.26
N ARG A 145 -7.49 -6.34 4.06
CA ARG A 145 -7.94 -6.94 5.32
C ARG A 145 -8.75 -8.21 5.12
N LYS A 146 -9.62 -8.25 4.10
CA LYS A 146 -10.57 -9.36 3.89
C LYS A 146 -9.94 -10.58 3.24
N HIS A 147 -9.04 -10.38 2.27
CA HIS A 147 -8.49 -11.48 1.46
C HIS A 147 -7.03 -11.80 1.78
N SER A 148 -6.23 -10.81 2.19
CA SER A 148 -4.79 -11.00 2.37
C SER A 148 -4.41 -11.21 3.84
N CYS A 149 -4.94 -10.38 4.73
CA CYS A 149 -4.49 -10.33 6.12
C CYS A 149 -5.29 -11.26 7.05
N SER A 150 -6.54 -11.57 6.72
CA SER A 150 -7.43 -12.46 7.50
C SER A 150 -6.91 -13.91 7.59
N GLU A 151 -6.28 -14.38 6.51
CA GLU A 151 -5.72 -15.73 6.36
C GLU A 151 -4.22 -15.81 6.70
N CYS A 152 -3.61 -14.68 7.12
CA CYS A 152 -2.19 -14.61 7.43
C CYS A 152 -1.86 -15.37 8.73
N PRO A 153 -0.88 -16.31 8.72
CA PRO A 153 -0.43 -16.98 9.95
C PRO A 153 0.14 -16.03 11.01
N GLN A 154 0.62 -14.85 10.60
CA GLN A 154 1.16 -13.80 11.48
C GLN A 154 0.17 -12.63 11.66
N LYS A 155 -1.14 -12.86 11.48
CA LYS A 155 -2.14 -11.79 11.59
C LYS A 155 -2.18 -11.16 12.98
N ASP A 156 -1.96 -11.95 14.03
CA ASP A 156 -2.05 -11.48 15.42
C ASP A 156 -0.87 -10.57 15.79
N ASP A 157 0.29 -10.78 15.17
CA ASP A 157 1.48 -9.92 15.31
C ASP A 157 1.44 -8.68 14.40
N CYS A 158 0.49 -8.63 13.46
CA CYS A 158 0.44 -7.59 12.43
C CYS A 158 -0.12 -6.28 13.00
N PRO A 159 0.65 -5.17 12.94
CA PRO A 159 0.18 -3.86 13.38
C PRO A 159 -1.10 -3.40 12.67
N TRP A 160 -1.33 -3.80 11.42
CA TRP A 160 -2.53 -3.42 10.67
C TRP A 160 -3.80 -4.16 11.10
N MET A 161 -3.69 -5.36 11.66
CA MET A 161 -4.84 -6.13 12.14
C MET A 161 -5.11 -5.91 13.63
N SER A 162 -4.05 -5.68 14.42
CA SER A 162 -4.13 -5.52 15.88
C SER A 162 -4.76 -4.19 16.35
N VAL A 163 -4.81 -3.15 15.51
CA VAL A 163 -5.42 -1.84 15.86
C VAL A 163 -6.94 -1.94 16.08
N GLY A 164 -7.59 -3.01 15.60
CA GLY A 164 -9.03 -3.23 15.81
C GLY A 164 -9.42 -4.05 17.06
N ILE A 165 -8.46 -4.67 17.77
CA ILE A 165 -8.74 -5.62 18.87
C ILE A 165 -8.28 -5.07 20.24
N ARG A 166 -7.55 -3.96 20.27
CA ARG A 166 -7.06 -3.36 21.51
C ARG A 166 -8.14 -2.50 22.20
N LYS A 167 -9.24 -3.12 22.63
CA LYS A 167 -10.16 -2.51 23.61
C LYS A 167 -10.58 -3.37 24.80
N ASP A 168 -10.44 -4.71 24.80
CA ASP A 168 -11.07 -5.51 25.87
C ASP A 168 -10.15 -6.33 26.78
N ASN A 169 -8.85 -6.46 26.52
CA ASN A 169 -8.00 -7.41 27.28
C ASN A 169 -7.02 -6.79 28.30
N GLN A 170 -7.27 -5.56 28.76
CA GLN A 170 -6.53 -4.95 29.89
C GLN A 170 -7.36 -4.89 31.20
N ARG A 171 -8.51 -5.57 31.28
CA ARG A 171 -9.35 -5.62 32.49
C ARG A 171 -9.48 -7.00 33.16
N LEU A 172 -8.64 -7.98 32.83
CA LEU A 172 -8.73 -9.33 33.44
C LEU A 172 -7.45 -9.79 34.16
N THR A 173 -6.49 -8.89 34.41
CA THR A 173 -5.28 -9.20 35.20
C THR A 173 -4.90 -8.04 36.13
N ALA A 174 -5.89 -7.44 36.81
CA ALA A 174 -5.68 -6.55 37.94
C ALA A 174 -6.48 -7.07 39.12
#